data_AF-A0A7V1WA10-F1
#
_entry.id   AF-A0A7V1WA10-F1
#
_cell.length_a   1.000
_cell.length_b   1.000
_cell.length_c   1.000
_cell.angle_alpha   90.00
_cell.angle_beta   90.00
_cell.angle_gamma   90.00
#
_symmetry.space_group_name_H-M   'P 1'
#
loop_
_entity.id
_entity.type
_entity.pdbx_description
1 polymer ?
#
loop_
_entity_poly.entity_id
_entity_poly.type
_entity_poly.pdbx_seq_one_letter_code
_entity_poly.pdbx_strand_id
1 'polypeptide(L)'
;MAGGRRRVTEEWSKAHRALRLAAVDADEAAAALLERVVVVESLDARSPVLWVHDPEGSAQLKVEREWIGRVPEEAVADMLLRWAGEWAAATQVLAGLGIRPADTVLVTGGALTEAVADALRGVVGPEGTLLVPLFWESPAGLFAGHLERRGGHPCALFAAAGPRADFLLRDAPRGFPLGVGGPLDRLHQVDGAVLLAGGDHRANPAILLAAHWAGVPWLGAMATGGEGWTLPGCTAGFGKIAPVLRQARIQREAEAVGAMLAFMRIRPLASLATEMLRALPDCLLCDDPACRFCADSRRRCASEAPLPRRGGDADW
;
A
#
# COMPACT_ATOMS: atom_id res chain seq x y z
N MET A 1 -1.94 12.38 -34.23
CA MET A 1 -0.61 12.14 -34.81
C MET A 1 -0.09 13.45 -35.40
N ALA A 2 0.73 14.19 -34.66
CA ALA A 2 1.52 15.30 -35.20
C ALA A 2 2.99 14.94 -34.97
N GLY A 3 3.65 14.51 -36.05
CA GLY A 3 5.06 14.13 -36.07
C GLY A 3 5.95 15.36 -36.01
N GLY A 4 6.24 15.84 -34.80
CA GLY A 4 7.41 16.68 -34.55
C GLY A 4 8.64 15.79 -34.53
N ARG A 5 9.58 15.98 -35.48
CA ARG A 5 10.93 15.39 -35.37
C ARG A 5 11.55 15.90 -34.08
N ARG A 6 11.55 15.08 -33.02
CA ARG A 6 12.23 15.39 -31.75
C ARG A 6 13.72 15.55 -32.06
N ARG A 7 14.30 16.71 -31.71
CA ARG A 7 15.75 16.91 -31.74
C ARG A 7 16.34 15.92 -30.73
N VAL A 8 17.08 14.93 -31.22
CA VAL A 8 17.86 14.03 -30.37
C VAL A 8 18.96 14.88 -29.76
N THR A 9 18.90 15.11 -28.45
CA THR A 9 19.95 15.83 -27.72
C THR A 9 21.14 14.89 -27.47
N GLU A 10 22.29 15.45 -27.15
CA GLU A 10 23.50 14.67 -26.83
C GLU A 10 23.27 13.79 -25.58
N GLU A 11 22.54 14.32 -24.61
CA GLU A 11 22.14 13.65 -23.38
C GLU A 11 21.20 12.47 -23.64
N TRP A 12 20.27 12.59 -24.60
CA TRP A 12 19.43 11.48 -25.07
C TRP A 12 20.27 10.35 -25.67
N SER A 13 21.24 10.71 -26.52
CA SER A 13 22.13 9.73 -27.15
C SER A 13 22.97 9.00 -26.09
N LYS A 14 23.43 9.72 -25.08
CA LYS A 14 24.18 9.16 -23.94
C LYS A 14 23.35 8.21 -23.10
N ALA A 15 22.11 8.59 -22.75
CA ALA A 15 21.21 7.71 -22.00
C ALA A 15 20.93 6.40 -22.76
N HIS A 16 20.72 6.46 -24.08
CA HIS A 16 20.53 5.26 -24.90
C HIS A 16 21.76 4.35 -24.96
N ARG A 17 22.97 4.91 -25.00
CA ARG A 17 24.18 4.09 -24.96
C ARG A 17 24.43 3.51 -23.57
N ALA A 18 24.18 4.28 -22.50
CA ALA A 18 24.23 3.80 -21.12
C ALA A 18 23.24 2.64 -20.88
N LEU A 19 22.03 2.70 -21.45
CA LEU A 19 21.08 1.57 -21.41
C LEU A 19 21.64 0.31 -22.06
N ARG A 20 22.31 0.44 -23.22
CA ARG A 20 22.95 -0.69 -23.90
C ARG A 20 24.10 -1.26 -23.08
N LEU A 21 24.90 -0.41 -22.45
CA LEU A 21 25.98 -0.84 -21.56
C LEU A 21 25.42 -1.60 -20.36
N ALA A 22 24.42 -1.04 -19.68
CA ALA A 22 23.77 -1.67 -18.53
C ALA A 22 23.17 -3.04 -18.88
N ALA A 23 22.58 -3.19 -20.08
CA ALA A 23 21.97 -4.45 -20.52
C ALA A 23 22.98 -5.59 -20.74
N VAL A 24 24.27 -5.28 -20.98
CA VAL A 24 25.32 -6.31 -21.15
C VAL A 24 25.64 -7.02 -19.84
N ASP A 25 25.65 -6.27 -18.75
CA ASP A 25 26.05 -6.76 -17.41
C ASP A 25 24.85 -7.13 -16.53
N ALA A 26 23.62 -7.00 -17.05
CA ALA A 26 22.39 -7.28 -16.34
C ALA A 26 22.09 -8.78 -16.24
N ASP A 27 21.47 -9.18 -15.12
CA ASP A 27 20.81 -10.48 -15.06
C ASP A 27 19.62 -10.54 -16.03
N GLU A 28 19.10 -11.75 -16.28
CA GLU A 28 18.05 -11.97 -17.29
C GLU A 28 16.81 -11.09 -17.07
N ALA A 29 16.39 -10.88 -15.81
CA ALA A 29 15.19 -10.11 -15.49
C ALA A 29 15.44 -8.60 -15.64
N ALA A 30 16.59 -8.11 -15.17
CA ALA A 30 17.00 -6.73 -15.32
C ALA A 30 17.25 -6.38 -16.80
N ALA A 31 17.85 -7.29 -17.58
CA ALA A 31 18.07 -7.14 -19.01
C ALA A 31 16.74 -7.00 -19.76
N ALA A 32 15.77 -7.87 -19.46
CA ALA A 32 14.43 -7.81 -20.06
C ALA A 32 13.71 -6.48 -19.79
N LEU A 33 13.88 -5.89 -18.60
CA LEU A 33 13.38 -4.55 -18.31
C LEU A 33 14.11 -3.49 -19.14
N LEU A 34 15.45 -3.49 -19.12
CA LEU A 34 16.28 -2.50 -19.81
C LEU A 34 16.04 -2.49 -21.34
N GLU A 35 15.71 -3.63 -21.94
CA GLU A 35 15.36 -3.74 -23.36
C GLU A 35 14.04 -3.03 -23.72
N ARG A 36 13.09 -2.99 -22.78
CA ARG A 36 11.76 -2.38 -22.98
C ARG A 36 11.76 -0.89 -22.66
N VAL A 37 12.70 -0.44 -21.85
CA VAL A 37 12.76 0.91 -21.32
C VAL A 37 12.89 1.96 -22.42
N VAL A 38 12.08 3.01 -22.29
CA VAL A 38 12.14 4.21 -23.12
C VAL A 38 12.60 5.40 -22.29
N VAL A 39 13.43 6.23 -22.91
CA VAL A 39 13.84 7.52 -22.34
C VAL A 39 12.95 8.60 -22.91
N VAL A 40 12.35 9.42 -22.06
CA VAL A 40 11.48 10.52 -22.46
C VAL A 40 11.86 11.78 -21.73
N GLU A 41 11.86 12.90 -22.46
CA GLU A 41 12.07 14.22 -21.88
C GLU A 41 10.74 14.81 -21.41
N SER A 42 10.71 15.27 -20.16
CA SER A 42 9.60 16.09 -19.68
C SER A 42 9.67 17.48 -20.31
N LEU A 43 8.57 17.92 -20.93
CA LEU A 43 8.43 19.27 -21.49
C LEU A 43 8.01 20.31 -20.42
N ASP A 44 7.93 19.93 -19.15
CA ASP A 44 7.56 20.85 -18.09
C ASP A 44 8.70 21.85 -17.82
N ALA A 45 8.43 23.13 -18.07
CA ALA A 45 9.41 24.22 -18.08
C ALA A 45 10.08 24.48 -16.72
N ARG A 46 9.63 23.83 -15.64
CA ARG A 46 10.15 24.06 -14.27
C ARG A 46 11.29 23.13 -13.87
N SER A 47 11.49 21.99 -14.54
CA SER A 47 12.60 21.07 -14.26
C SER A 47 12.84 20.16 -15.47
N PRO A 48 13.95 20.33 -16.23
CA PRO A 48 14.29 19.45 -17.34
C PRO A 48 14.78 18.10 -16.78
N VAL A 49 13.91 17.09 -16.86
CA VAL A 49 14.15 15.76 -16.30
C VAL A 49 13.97 14.72 -17.40
N LEU A 50 14.85 13.73 -17.42
CA LEU A 50 14.71 12.54 -18.24
C LEU A 50 14.01 11.46 -17.42
N TRP A 51 12.91 10.96 -17.95
CA TRP A 51 12.21 9.80 -17.41
C TRP A 51 12.67 8.57 -18.15
N VAL A 52 13.01 7.54 -17.39
CA VAL A 52 13.36 6.22 -17.88
C VAL A 52 12.24 5.32 -17.42
N HIS A 53 11.42 4.82 -18.33
CA HIS A 53 10.27 4.01 -17.95
C HIS A 53 10.00 2.87 -18.92
N ASP A 54 9.37 1.81 -18.44
CA ASP A 54 8.77 0.79 -19.31
C ASP A 54 7.49 1.32 -19.97
N PRO A 55 7.16 0.99 -21.24
CA PRO A 55 5.98 1.48 -21.95
C PRO A 55 4.63 1.25 -21.26
N GLU A 56 4.52 0.23 -20.40
CA GLU A 56 3.31 -0.04 -19.62
C GLU A 56 3.23 0.82 -18.36
N GLY A 57 4.25 1.66 -18.13
CA GLY A 57 4.42 2.47 -16.93
C GLY A 57 4.87 1.66 -15.71
N SER A 58 5.10 0.35 -15.84
CA SER A 58 5.34 -0.57 -14.72
C SER A 58 6.59 -0.26 -13.88
N ALA A 59 7.57 0.47 -14.43
CA ALA A 59 8.79 0.89 -13.75
C ALA A 59 9.16 2.30 -14.19
N GLN A 60 9.64 3.15 -13.29
CA GLN A 60 9.96 4.54 -13.61
C GLN A 60 11.14 5.08 -12.79
N LEU A 61 12.22 5.48 -13.47
CA LEU A 61 13.32 6.21 -12.87
C LEU A 61 13.31 7.67 -13.33
N LYS A 62 13.38 8.58 -12.37
CA LYS A 62 13.51 10.02 -12.59
C LYS A 62 14.98 10.41 -12.54
N VAL A 63 15.52 11.01 -13.60
CA VAL A 63 16.91 11.46 -13.64
C VAL A 63 17.00 12.91 -14.10
N GLU A 64 17.71 13.74 -13.34
CA GLU A 64 17.95 15.13 -13.73
C GLU A 64 18.77 15.19 -15.03
N ARG A 65 18.30 15.98 -15.99
CA ARG A 65 18.94 16.06 -17.31
C ARG A 65 20.38 16.59 -17.22
N GLU A 66 20.60 17.63 -16.40
CA GLU A 66 21.94 18.20 -16.22
C GLU A 66 22.93 17.21 -15.63
N TRP A 67 22.45 16.32 -14.76
CA TRP A 67 23.28 15.29 -14.15
C TRP A 67 23.81 14.32 -15.22
N ILE A 68 22.93 13.80 -16.10
CA ILE A 68 23.32 12.90 -17.20
C ILE A 68 24.37 13.55 -18.10
N GLY A 69 24.25 14.86 -18.36
CA GLY A 69 25.26 15.60 -19.14
C GLY A 69 26.65 15.60 -18.49
N ARG A 70 26.73 15.67 -17.16
CA ARG A 70 27.97 15.88 -16.39
C ARG A 70 28.68 14.60 -15.95
N VAL A 71 27.99 13.47 -15.82
CA VAL A 71 28.60 12.22 -15.32
C VAL A 71 29.08 11.29 -16.44
N PRO A 72 30.11 10.45 -16.26
CA PRO A 72 30.52 9.48 -17.29
C PRO A 72 29.39 8.52 -17.69
N GLU A 73 29.47 7.97 -18.90
CA GLU A 73 28.41 7.08 -19.44
C GLU A 73 28.30 5.78 -18.63
N GLU A 74 29.44 5.28 -18.15
CA GLU A 74 29.56 4.11 -17.27
C GLU A 74 28.84 4.34 -15.95
N ALA A 75 28.93 5.54 -15.38
CA ALA A 75 28.22 5.87 -14.13
C ALA A 75 26.69 5.93 -14.33
N VAL A 76 26.23 6.35 -15.51
CA VAL A 76 24.80 6.28 -15.87
C VAL A 76 24.38 4.83 -16.04
N ALA A 77 25.21 4.01 -16.70
CA ALA A 77 24.94 2.59 -16.89
C ALA A 77 24.85 1.84 -15.54
N ASP A 78 25.79 2.08 -14.63
CA ASP A 78 25.78 1.51 -13.27
C ASP A 78 24.52 1.88 -12.48
N MET A 79 24.07 3.14 -12.61
CA MET A 79 22.83 3.59 -11.99
C MET A 79 21.61 2.86 -12.56
N LEU A 80 21.52 2.74 -13.89
CA LEU A 80 20.43 2.04 -14.56
C LEU A 80 20.41 0.55 -14.21
N LEU A 81 21.60 -0.08 -14.16
CA LEU A 81 21.77 -1.47 -13.77
C LEU A 81 21.31 -1.70 -12.32
N ARG A 82 21.70 -0.83 -11.38
CA ARG A 82 21.21 -0.90 -9.98
C ARG A 82 19.70 -0.77 -9.91
N TRP A 83 19.12 0.24 -10.56
CA TRP A 83 17.67 0.44 -10.59
C TRP A 83 16.93 -0.78 -11.15
N ALA A 84 17.39 -1.32 -12.29
CA ALA A 84 16.78 -2.50 -12.89
C ALA A 84 16.91 -3.76 -12.01
N GLY A 85 18.07 -3.94 -11.37
CA GLY A 85 18.29 -5.04 -10.42
C GLY A 85 17.41 -4.93 -9.17
N GLU A 86 17.26 -3.74 -8.60
CA GLU A 86 16.36 -3.49 -7.46
C GLU A 86 14.91 -3.76 -7.84
N TRP A 87 14.46 -3.31 -9.01
CA TRP A 87 13.11 -3.58 -9.51
C TRP A 87 12.86 -5.07 -9.73
N ALA A 88 13.83 -5.79 -10.34
CA ALA A 88 13.72 -7.23 -10.59
C ALA A 88 13.66 -8.03 -9.29
N ALA A 89 14.55 -7.71 -8.34
CA ALA A 89 14.55 -8.32 -7.01
C ALA A 89 13.23 -8.08 -6.26
N ALA A 90 12.74 -6.84 -6.27
CA ALA A 90 11.45 -6.50 -5.65
C ALA A 90 10.29 -7.25 -6.31
N THR A 91 10.26 -7.34 -7.63
CA THR A 91 9.24 -8.07 -8.41
C THR A 91 9.20 -9.54 -8.01
N GLN A 92 10.36 -10.18 -7.91
CA GLN A 92 10.46 -11.58 -7.49
C GLN A 92 9.94 -11.78 -6.06
N VAL A 93 10.30 -10.90 -5.13
CA VAL A 93 9.82 -10.96 -3.74
C VAL A 93 8.30 -10.77 -3.66
N LEU A 94 7.74 -9.78 -4.36
CA LEU A 94 6.30 -9.51 -4.39
C LEU A 94 5.51 -10.69 -4.96
N ALA A 95 6.02 -11.32 -6.03
CA ALA A 95 5.44 -12.54 -6.58
C ALA A 95 5.55 -13.72 -5.59
N GLY A 96 6.67 -13.86 -4.88
CA GLY A 96 6.89 -14.87 -3.84
C GLY A 96 5.96 -14.70 -2.63
N LEU A 97 5.68 -13.44 -2.24
CA LEU A 97 4.67 -13.08 -1.24
C LEU A 97 3.25 -13.46 -1.67
N GLY A 98 3.03 -13.72 -2.96
CA GLY A 98 1.75 -14.18 -3.47
C GLY A 98 0.91 -13.09 -4.14
N ILE A 99 1.48 -11.92 -4.41
CA ILE A 99 0.82 -10.88 -5.22
C ILE A 99 0.76 -11.39 -6.67
N ARG A 100 -0.36 -11.14 -7.34
CA ARG A 100 -0.63 -11.61 -8.70
C ARG A 100 -1.03 -10.46 -9.63
N PRO A 101 -0.86 -10.63 -10.95
CA PRO A 101 -1.46 -9.73 -11.92
C PRO A 101 -2.97 -9.58 -11.68
N ALA A 102 -3.48 -8.38 -11.92
CA ALA A 102 -4.87 -7.98 -11.70
C ALA A 102 -5.35 -7.96 -10.23
N ASP A 103 -4.45 -8.16 -9.24
CA ASP A 103 -4.82 -8.04 -7.83
C ASP A 103 -5.31 -6.62 -7.49
N THR A 104 -6.20 -6.54 -6.49
CA THR A 104 -6.57 -5.27 -5.86
C THR A 104 -5.90 -5.19 -4.50
N VAL A 105 -4.97 -4.26 -4.32
CA VAL A 105 -4.07 -4.24 -3.16
C VAL A 105 -4.20 -2.92 -2.41
N LEU A 106 -4.53 -2.98 -1.12
CA LEU A 106 -4.32 -1.88 -0.18
C LEU A 106 -2.85 -1.83 0.20
N VAL A 107 -2.18 -0.71 -0.08
CA VAL A 107 -0.78 -0.47 0.29
C VAL A 107 -0.74 0.53 1.43
N THR A 108 -0.17 0.15 2.57
CA THR A 108 -0.11 1.00 3.76
C THR A 108 1.21 0.81 4.53
N GLY A 109 1.59 1.77 5.37
CA GLY A 109 2.89 1.81 6.04
C GLY A 109 3.79 2.94 5.50
N GLY A 110 4.90 3.20 6.19
CA GLY A 110 5.70 4.41 5.98
C GLY A 110 7.05 4.24 5.30
N ALA A 111 7.58 3.01 5.15
CA ALA A 111 8.95 2.79 4.68
C ALA A 111 9.04 1.92 3.43
N LEU A 112 8.12 2.14 2.48
CA LEU A 112 8.21 1.57 1.13
C LEU A 112 9.28 2.35 0.32
N THR A 113 10.12 1.65 -0.44
CA THR A 113 11.07 2.29 -1.37
C THR A 113 10.43 2.52 -2.74
N GLU A 114 10.97 3.46 -3.53
CA GLU A 114 10.50 3.72 -4.90
C GLU A 114 10.58 2.46 -5.77
N ALA A 115 11.68 1.71 -5.68
CA ALA A 115 11.86 0.46 -6.42
C ALA A 115 10.77 -0.58 -6.13
N VAL A 116 10.37 -0.73 -4.86
CA VAL A 116 9.29 -1.67 -4.49
C VAL A 116 7.91 -1.14 -4.89
N ALA A 117 7.68 0.18 -4.81
CA ALA A 117 6.43 0.79 -5.27
C ALA A 117 6.23 0.60 -6.79
N ASP A 118 7.29 0.77 -7.57
CA ASP A 118 7.32 0.50 -9.00
C ASP A 118 7.15 -0.98 -9.31
N ALA A 119 7.93 -1.86 -8.67
CA ALA A 119 7.78 -3.30 -8.84
C ALA A 119 6.36 -3.76 -8.51
N LEU A 120 5.72 -3.20 -7.48
CA LEU A 120 4.33 -3.51 -7.14
C LEU A 120 3.36 -3.12 -8.26
N ARG A 121 3.54 -1.96 -8.89
CA ARG A 121 2.75 -1.55 -10.06
C ARG A 121 2.96 -2.52 -11.22
N GLY A 122 4.20 -2.95 -11.46
CA GLY A 122 4.52 -3.92 -12.49
C GLY A 122 3.88 -5.29 -12.25
N VAL A 123 3.98 -5.83 -11.02
CA VAL A 123 3.40 -7.14 -10.68
C VAL A 123 1.87 -7.12 -10.73
N VAL A 124 1.25 -6.05 -10.23
CA VAL A 124 -0.21 -5.89 -10.26
C VAL A 124 -0.70 -5.62 -11.68
N GLY A 125 0.08 -4.90 -12.48
CA GLY A 125 -0.18 -4.64 -13.89
C GLY A 125 -1.35 -3.68 -14.14
N PRO A 126 -1.63 -3.36 -15.42
CA PRO A 126 -2.66 -2.39 -15.80
C PRO A 126 -4.09 -2.83 -15.45
N GLU A 127 -4.32 -4.14 -15.35
CA GLU A 127 -5.62 -4.72 -14.98
C GLU A 127 -5.86 -4.75 -13.46
N GLY A 128 -4.82 -4.48 -12.67
CA GLY A 128 -4.91 -4.48 -11.22
C GLY A 128 -5.19 -3.11 -10.65
N THR A 129 -5.40 -3.03 -9.33
CA THR A 129 -5.80 -1.76 -8.70
C THR A 129 -5.09 -1.57 -7.37
N LEU A 130 -4.45 -0.43 -7.20
CA LEU A 130 -3.83 -0.02 -5.94
C LEU A 130 -4.80 0.89 -5.18
N LEU A 131 -4.96 0.64 -3.89
CA LEU A 131 -5.68 1.47 -2.93
C LEU A 131 -4.69 1.95 -1.88
N VAL A 132 -4.65 3.25 -1.60
CA VAL A 132 -3.67 3.82 -0.66
C VAL A 132 -4.40 4.75 0.32
N PRO A 133 -4.22 4.60 1.65
CA PRO A 133 -4.80 5.53 2.61
C PRO A 133 -4.11 6.90 2.50
N LEU A 134 -4.81 7.99 2.80
CA LEU A 134 -4.28 9.37 2.82
C LEU A 134 -4.12 9.89 4.26
N PHE A 135 -3.98 8.97 5.22
CA PHE A 135 -3.88 9.23 6.65
C PHE A 135 -2.88 8.26 7.30
N TRP A 136 -2.54 8.52 8.57
CA TRP A 136 -1.43 7.84 9.28
C TRP A 136 -0.12 7.89 8.46
N GLU A 137 0.79 6.96 8.71
CA GLU A 137 1.93 6.70 7.83
C GLU A 137 1.41 6.09 6.53
N SER A 138 1.48 6.87 5.46
CA SER A 138 0.97 6.52 4.14
C SER A 138 2.07 6.58 3.09
N PRO A 139 2.15 5.59 2.19
CA PRO A 139 3.07 5.61 1.06
C PRO A 139 2.51 6.43 -0.12
N ALA A 140 1.42 7.21 0.04
CA ALA A 140 0.75 7.91 -1.05
C ALA A 140 1.67 8.85 -1.85
N GLY A 141 2.72 9.40 -1.24
CA GLY A 141 3.73 10.21 -1.93
C GLY A 141 4.42 9.47 -3.07
N LEU A 142 4.72 8.18 -2.89
CA LEU A 142 5.37 7.32 -3.89
C LEU A 142 4.45 7.01 -5.07
N PHE A 143 3.13 7.09 -4.86
CA PHE A 143 2.13 6.85 -5.88
C PHE A 143 1.53 8.14 -6.46
N ALA A 144 1.96 9.32 -6.02
CA ALA A 144 1.27 10.59 -6.29
C ALA A 144 1.05 10.88 -7.78
N GLY A 145 2.00 10.50 -8.64
CA GLY A 145 1.90 10.65 -10.11
C GLY A 145 0.97 9.64 -10.80
N HIS A 146 0.43 8.68 -10.05
CA HIS A 146 -0.34 7.55 -10.57
C HIS A 146 -1.72 7.39 -9.94
N LEU A 147 -2.00 8.11 -8.85
CA LEU A 147 -3.30 8.09 -8.19
C LEU A 147 -4.32 8.87 -9.03
N GLU A 148 -5.18 8.14 -9.73
CA GLU A 148 -6.17 8.68 -10.67
C GLU A 148 -7.40 9.24 -9.97
N ARG A 149 -7.77 8.64 -8.83
CA ARG A 149 -8.98 8.96 -8.09
C ARG A 149 -8.69 9.21 -6.62
N ARG A 150 -9.31 10.24 -6.07
CA ARG A 150 -9.41 10.48 -4.63
C ARG A 150 -10.87 10.35 -4.21
N GLY A 151 -11.12 9.71 -3.07
CA GLY A 151 -12.48 9.49 -2.60
C GLY A 151 -13.24 10.79 -2.38
N GLY A 152 -14.49 10.86 -2.84
CA GLY A 152 -15.35 12.05 -2.71
C GLY A 152 -15.93 12.26 -1.31
N HIS A 153 -15.61 11.40 -0.34
CA HIS A 153 -16.00 11.58 1.05
C HIS A 153 -15.31 12.83 1.63
N PRO A 154 -15.94 13.61 2.51
CA PRO A 154 -15.31 14.77 3.14
C PRO A 154 -13.99 14.47 3.88
N CYS A 155 -13.78 13.22 4.30
CA CYS A 155 -12.51 12.77 4.88
C CYS A 155 -11.40 12.48 3.85
N ALA A 156 -11.76 12.27 2.58
CA ALA A 156 -10.89 11.82 1.50
C ALA A 156 -9.87 10.74 1.94
N LEU A 157 -10.30 9.71 2.67
CA LEU A 157 -9.40 8.78 3.37
C LEU A 157 -8.51 7.95 2.44
N PHE A 158 -8.88 7.79 1.17
CA PHE A 158 -8.16 6.93 0.24
C PHE A 158 -8.03 7.57 -1.13
N ALA A 159 -6.95 7.20 -1.80
CA ALA A 159 -6.78 7.33 -3.24
C ALA A 159 -6.61 5.96 -3.87
N ALA A 160 -6.95 5.83 -5.16
CA ALA A 160 -6.82 4.59 -5.90
C ALA A 160 -6.35 4.84 -7.34
N ALA A 161 -5.71 3.83 -7.90
CA ALA A 161 -5.24 3.78 -9.29
C ALA A 161 -5.58 2.43 -9.90
N GLY A 162 -6.17 2.42 -11.10
CA GLY A 162 -6.51 1.20 -11.83
C GLY A 162 -8.01 0.94 -11.99
N PRO A 163 -8.42 -0.14 -12.69
CA PRO A 163 -9.78 -0.31 -13.21
C PRO A 163 -10.89 -0.36 -12.16
N ARG A 164 -10.58 -0.69 -10.90
CA ARG A 164 -11.54 -0.75 -9.79
C ARG A 164 -11.55 0.51 -8.92
N ALA A 165 -10.77 1.54 -9.24
CA ALA A 165 -10.66 2.75 -8.42
C ALA A 165 -12.04 3.39 -8.12
N ASP A 166 -12.89 3.54 -9.15
CA ASP A 166 -14.23 4.10 -9.01
C ASP A 166 -15.13 3.20 -8.14
N PHE A 167 -15.05 1.88 -8.30
CA PHE A 167 -15.77 0.92 -7.47
C PHE A 167 -15.37 1.05 -6.00
N LEU A 168 -14.06 1.09 -5.70
CA LEU A 168 -13.54 1.14 -4.34
C LEU A 168 -13.95 2.45 -3.64
N LEU A 169 -13.93 3.57 -4.35
CA LEU A 169 -14.04 4.90 -3.76
C LEU A 169 -15.45 5.53 -3.79
N ARG A 170 -16.42 4.96 -4.52
CA ARG A 170 -17.79 5.52 -4.61
C ARG A 170 -18.48 5.64 -3.25
N ASP A 171 -19.38 6.60 -3.07
CA ASP A 171 -20.43 6.60 -2.03
C ASP A 171 -20.05 6.03 -0.64
N ALA A 172 -18.93 6.45 -0.07
CA ALA A 172 -18.55 5.98 1.27
C ALA A 172 -19.56 6.51 2.33
N PRO A 173 -19.96 5.69 3.32
CA PRO A 173 -20.91 6.13 4.34
C PRO A 173 -20.41 7.34 5.12
N ARG A 174 -21.32 8.29 5.41
CA ARG A 174 -20.99 9.49 6.19
C ARG A 174 -20.65 9.22 7.66
N GLY A 175 -21.20 8.15 8.24
CA GLY A 175 -20.98 7.83 9.65
C GLY A 175 -19.62 7.18 9.93
N PHE A 176 -19.33 6.08 9.26
CA PHE A 176 -18.09 5.33 9.42
C PHE A 176 -17.58 4.78 8.07
N PRO A 177 -16.81 5.56 7.30
CA PRO A 177 -16.36 5.22 5.96
C PRO A 177 -15.32 4.10 5.91
N LEU A 178 -14.81 3.64 7.05
CA LEU A 178 -13.90 2.48 7.16
C LEU A 178 -14.63 1.15 7.41
N GLY A 179 -15.96 1.19 7.59
CA GLY A 179 -16.80 0.01 7.82
C GLY A 179 -17.57 -0.44 6.59
N VAL A 180 -18.76 -1.00 6.83
CA VAL A 180 -19.66 -1.53 5.79
C VAL A 180 -19.99 -0.46 4.77
N GLY A 181 -19.89 -0.80 3.48
CA GLY A 181 -20.10 0.12 2.36
C GLY A 181 -18.92 1.06 2.09
N GLY A 182 -17.87 1.06 2.91
CA GLY A 182 -16.65 1.83 2.70
C GLY A 182 -15.63 1.17 1.76
N PRO A 183 -14.50 1.82 1.45
CA PRO A 183 -13.46 1.28 0.57
C PRO A 183 -12.88 -0.06 1.03
N LEU A 184 -12.76 -0.27 2.35
CA LEU A 184 -12.23 -1.53 2.90
C LEU A 184 -13.22 -2.69 2.76
N ASP A 185 -14.51 -2.43 2.96
CA ASP A 185 -15.56 -3.43 2.71
C ASP A 185 -15.62 -3.81 1.23
N ARG A 186 -15.44 -2.84 0.33
CA ARG A 186 -15.37 -3.10 -1.11
C ARG A 186 -14.12 -3.84 -1.53
N LEU A 187 -12.98 -3.51 -0.92
CA LEU A 187 -11.76 -4.29 -1.06
C LEU A 187 -12.01 -5.74 -0.64
N HIS A 188 -12.76 -5.97 0.44
CA HIS A 188 -13.18 -7.30 0.84
C HIS A 188 -14.11 -8.00 -0.15
N GLN A 189 -15.09 -7.28 -0.72
CA GLN A 189 -16.01 -7.81 -1.73
C GLN A 189 -15.27 -8.33 -2.96
N VAL A 190 -14.23 -7.64 -3.42
CA VAL A 190 -13.43 -8.04 -4.59
C VAL A 190 -12.30 -9.02 -4.28
N ASP A 191 -12.30 -9.60 -3.08
CA ASP A 191 -11.23 -10.46 -2.56
C ASP A 191 -9.84 -9.80 -2.66
N GLY A 192 -9.75 -8.54 -2.24
CA GLY A 192 -8.49 -7.81 -2.28
C GLY A 192 -7.44 -8.31 -1.28
N ALA A 193 -6.30 -7.63 -1.30
CA ALA A 193 -5.19 -7.90 -0.39
C ALA A 193 -4.76 -6.63 0.35
N VAL A 194 -4.00 -6.84 1.42
CA VAL A 194 -3.30 -5.79 2.18
C VAL A 194 -1.81 -6.08 2.12
N LEU A 195 -1.04 -5.07 1.72
CA LEU A 195 0.42 -5.03 1.79
C LEU A 195 0.82 -3.96 2.80
N LEU A 196 1.43 -4.39 3.90
CA LEU A 196 2.12 -3.52 4.84
C LEU A 196 3.55 -3.34 4.35
N ALA A 197 3.93 -2.10 4.08
CA ALA A 197 5.24 -1.75 3.55
C ALA A 197 6.04 -0.93 4.56
N GLY A 198 7.08 -1.55 5.12
CA GLY A 198 7.97 -0.89 6.07
C GLY A 198 7.28 -0.49 7.38
N GLY A 199 6.25 -1.23 7.79
CA GLY A 199 5.46 -0.97 8.99
C GLY A 199 4.76 -2.24 9.49
N ASP A 200 3.90 -2.08 10.49
CA ASP A 200 3.13 -3.18 11.07
C ASP A 200 1.62 -2.87 11.11
N HIS A 201 0.85 -3.71 11.80
CA HIS A 201 -0.61 -3.58 11.87
C HIS A 201 -1.11 -2.27 12.49
N ARG A 202 -0.26 -1.49 13.17
CA ARG A 202 -0.63 -0.13 13.64
C ARG A 202 -1.02 0.79 12.49
N ALA A 203 -0.50 0.53 11.29
CA ALA A 203 -0.85 1.23 10.06
C ALA A 203 -1.88 0.46 9.19
N ASN A 204 -2.52 -0.60 9.69
CA ASN A 204 -3.45 -1.43 8.91
C ASN A 204 -4.91 -1.02 9.16
N PRO A 205 -5.53 -0.19 8.30
CA PRO A 205 -6.89 0.24 8.51
C PRO A 205 -7.92 -0.87 8.26
N ALA A 206 -7.56 -1.99 7.62
CA ALA A 206 -8.47 -3.11 7.43
C ALA A 206 -8.94 -3.74 8.75
N ILE A 207 -8.20 -3.55 9.85
CA ILE A 207 -8.62 -3.97 11.20
C ILE A 207 -9.86 -3.19 11.66
N LEU A 208 -10.03 -1.94 11.22
CA LEU A 208 -11.21 -1.13 11.56
C LEU A 208 -12.49 -1.64 10.88
N LEU A 209 -12.38 -2.28 9.72
CA LEU A 209 -13.50 -3.00 9.10
C LEU A 209 -13.95 -4.17 9.99
N ALA A 210 -12.98 -4.96 10.47
CA ALA A 210 -13.27 -6.10 11.33
C ALA A 210 -13.87 -5.69 12.68
N ALA A 211 -13.37 -4.59 13.26
CA ALA A 211 -13.92 -3.98 14.47
C ALA A 211 -15.36 -3.52 14.27
N HIS A 212 -15.66 -2.96 13.10
CA HIS A 212 -17.01 -2.54 12.75
C HIS A 212 -17.97 -3.73 12.63
N TRP A 213 -17.55 -4.84 12.00
CA TRP A 213 -18.35 -6.06 11.94
C TRP A 213 -18.51 -6.79 13.28
N ALA A 214 -17.53 -6.65 14.17
CA ALA A 214 -17.61 -7.17 15.52
C ALA A 214 -18.53 -6.32 16.43
N GLY A 215 -18.86 -5.09 16.02
CA GLY A 215 -19.71 -4.19 16.80
C GLY A 215 -19.06 -3.77 18.12
N VAL A 216 -17.74 -3.59 18.13
CA VAL A 216 -17.01 -3.34 19.38
C VAL A 216 -17.37 -1.98 20.02
N PRO A 217 -17.47 -1.89 21.36
CA PRO A 217 -18.03 -0.71 22.04
C PRO A 217 -17.13 0.54 21.97
N TRP A 218 -15.85 0.33 21.65
CA TRP A 218 -14.88 1.41 21.49
C TRP A 218 -14.84 2.00 20.09
N LEU A 219 -15.53 1.37 19.12
CA LEU A 219 -15.66 1.94 17.78
C LEU A 219 -16.72 3.06 17.82
N GLY A 220 -16.29 4.26 18.19
CA GLY A 220 -17.12 5.44 18.14
C GLY A 220 -17.47 5.84 16.71
N ALA A 221 -18.54 6.62 16.54
CA ALA A 221 -18.78 7.34 15.29
C ALA A 221 -17.55 8.19 14.96
N MET A 222 -17.17 8.27 13.67
CA MET A 222 -16.18 9.30 13.32
C MET A 222 -16.86 10.65 13.50
N ALA A 223 -16.36 11.44 14.45
CA ALA A 223 -16.89 12.77 14.68
C ALA A 223 -16.24 13.74 13.69
N THR A 224 -17.06 14.58 13.06
CA THR A 224 -16.61 15.85 12.49
C THR A 224 -16.40 16.82 13.65
N GLY A 225 -15.15 17.01 14.07
CA GLY A 225 -14.79 18.19 14.86
C GLY A 225 -14.74 19.42 13.95
N GLY A 226 -14.73 20.62 14.54
CA GLY A 226 -14.55 21.88 13.80
C GLY A 226 -13.27 21.97 12.96
N GLU A 227 -12.34 21.02 13.14
CA GLU A 227 -11.04 20.93 12.46
C GLU A 227 -10.87 19.66 11.58
N GLY A 228 -11.92 18.82 11.45
CA GLY A 228 -11.86 17.63 10.58
C GLY A 228 -12.35 16.34 11.24
N TRP A 229 -11.98 15.21 10.65
CA TRP A 229 -12.41 13.87 11.06
C TRP A 229 -11.35 13.20 11.93
N THR A 230 -11.75 12.66 13.08
CA THR A 230 -10.86 11.88 13.96
C THR A 230 -11.09 10.39 13.78
N LEU A 231 -10.03 9.65 13.44
CA LEU A 231 -10.07 8.19 13.40
C LEU A 231 -10.20 7.63 14.82
N PRO A 232 -11.04 6.60 15.04
CA PRO A 232 -11.21 6.06 16.37
C PRO A 232 -9.97 5.28 16.80
N GLY A 233 -9.42 5.71 17.94
CA GLY A 233 -8.43 4.97 18.71
C GLY A 233 -6.97 5.26 18.41
N CYS A 234 -6.10 4.76 19.28
CA CYS A 234 -4.67 5.02 19.23
C CYS A 234 -3.89 4.10 18.28
N THR A 235 -4.55 3.09 17.70
CA THR A 235 -4.02 2.00 16.83
C THR A 235 -2.82 1.21 17.34
N ALA A 236 -2.13 1.63 18.40
CA ALA A 236 -0.93 1.00 18.93
C ALA A 236 -1.15 -0.46 19.35
N GLY A 237 -2.38 -0.82 19.74
CA GLY A 237 -2.74 -2.20 20.08
C GLY A 237 -2.94 -3.13 18.86
N PHE A 238 -3.05 -2.60 17.64
CA PHE A 238 -3.29 -3.43 16.45
C PHE A 238 -2.13 -4.37 16.14
N GLY A 239 -0.90 -4.02 16.54
CA GLY A 239 0.28 -4.90 16.41
C GLY A 239 0.11 -6.28 17.07
N LYS A 240 -0.76 -6.39 18.08
CA LYS A 240 -1.03 -7.64 18.81
C LYS A 240 -1.63 -8.74 17.95
N ILE A 241 -2.22 -8.42 16.80
CA ILE A 241 -2.79 -9.42 15.89
C ILE A 241 -1.71 -10.20 15.12
N ALA A 242 -0.50 -9.65 14.98
CA ALA A 242 0.54 -10.20 14.11
C ALA A 242 0.91 -11.66 14.45
N PRO A 243 1.16 -12.06 15.72
CA PRO A 243 1.49 -13.44 16.05
C PRO A 243 0.38 -14.42 15.66
N VAL A 244 -0.89 -14.02 15.81
CA VAL A 244 -2.04 -14.86 15.47
C VAL A 244 -2.15 -15.05 13.95
N LEU A 245 -1.96 -13.98 13.18
CA LEU A 245 -1.97 -14.06 11.71
C LEU A 245 -0.83 -14.91 11.15
N ARG A 246 0.37 -14.83 11.76
CA ARG A 246 1.50 -15.70 11.41
C ARG A 246 1.21 -17.15 11.72
N GLN A 247 0.71 -17.43 12.93
CA GLN A 247 0.36 -18.81 13.34
C GLN A 247 -0.72 -19.41 12.43
N ALA A 248 -1.70 -18.62 12.02
CA ALA A 248 -2.75 -19.02 11.07
C ALA A 248 -2.29 -19.07 9.61
N ARG A 249 -1.03 -18.70 9.30
CA ARG A 249 -0.47 -18.59 7.95
C ARG A 249 -1.26 -17.67 7.01
N ILE A 250 -1.95 -16.68 7.58
CA ILE A 250 -2.69 -15.65 6.83
C ILE A 250 -1.73 -14.56 6.32
N GLN A 251 -0.70 -14.27 7.11
CA GLN A 251 0.33 -13.28 6.82
C GLN A 251 1.59 -13.96 6.29
N ARG A 252 2.11 -13.43 5.17
CA ARG A 252 3.42 -13.76 4.61
C ARG A 252 4.31 -12.54 4.72
N GLU A 253 5.58 -12.74 5.05
CA GLU A 253 6.55 -11.67 5.25
C GLU A 253 7.79 -11.92 4.39
N ALA A 254 8.38 -10.85 3.86
CA ALA A 254 9.63 -10.90 3.12
C ALA A 254 10.28 -9.50 3.10
N GLU A 255 11.58 -9.45 2.91
CA GLU A 255 12.31 -8.20 2.70
C GLU A 255 12.56 -7.99 1.20
N ALA A 256 12.34 -6.78 0.71
CA ALA A 256 12.64 -6.38 -0.66
C ALA A 256 13.30 -4.99 -0.66
N VAL A 257 14.52 -4.90 -1.19
CA VAL A 257 15.24 -3.62 -1.39
C VAL A 257 15.21 -2.74 -0.12
N GLY A 258 15.55 -3.32 1.03
CA GLY A 258 15.59 -2.64 2.33
C GLY A 258 14.23 -2.35 2.98
N ALA A 259 13.11 -2.78 2.37
CA ALA A 259 11.77 -2.66 2.95
C ALA A 259 11.26 -4.02 3.44
N MET A 260 10.84 -4.08 4.71
CA MET A 260 10.12 -5.24 5.25
C MET A 260 8.65 -5.18 4.79
N LEU A 261 8.19 -6.25 4.15
CA LEU A 261 6.85 -6.37 3.59
C LEU A 261 6.06 -7.43 4.33
N ALA A 262 4.78 -7.15 4.61
CA ALA A 262 3.84 -8.15 5.08
C ALA A 262 2.58 -8.17 4.19
N PHE A 263 2.28 -9.31 3.60
CA PHE A 263 1.17 -9.50 2.67
C PHE A 263 0.11 -10.45 3.23
N MET A 264 -1.15 -10.10 3.05
CA MET A 264 -2.30 -10.94 3.45
C MET A 264 -3.52 -10.67 2.58
N ARG A 265 -4.38 -11.68 2.40
CA ARG A 265 -5.72 -11.48 1.80
C ARG A 265 -6.64 -10.84 2.82
N ILE A 266 -7.47 -9.88 2.40
CA ILE A 266 -8.32 -9.13 3.33
C ILE A 266 -9.41 -10.00 3.96
N ARG A 267 -9.95 -10.98 3.23
CA ARG A 267 -11.02 -11.87 3.74
C ARG A 267 -10.61 -12.68 4.97
N PRO A 268 -9.51 -13.47 4.94
CA PRO A 268 -9.07 -14.19 6.14
C PRO A 268 -8.60 -13.25 7.26
N LEU A 269 -7.95 -12.12 6.93
CA LEU A 269 -7.59 -11.10 7.92
C LEU A 269 -8.82 -10.59 8.67
N ALA A 270 -9.83 -10.10 7.93
CA ALA A 270 -11.01 -9.50 8.51
C ALA A 270 -11.85 -10.53 9.27
N SER A 271 -11.98 -11.75 8.74
CA SER A 271 -12.70 -12.85 9.42
C SER A 271 -12.05 -13.18 10.77
N LEU A 272 -10.74 -13.42 10.80
CA LEU A 272 -10.03 -13.74 12.04
C LEU A 272 -10.11 -12.58 13.04
N ALA A 273 -9.86 -11.36 12.59
CA ALA A 273 -9.91 -10.16 13.43
C ALA A 273 -11.31 -9.95 14.02
N THR A 274 -12.38 -10.17 13.26
CA THR A 274 -13.76 -10.07 13.74
C THR A 274 -14.04 -11.11 14.82
N GLU A 275 -13.63 -12.36 14.63
CA GLU A 275 -13.84 -13.40 15.65
C GLU A 275 -13.05 -13.13 16.93
N MET A 276 -11.80 -12.65 16.81
CA MET A 276 -11.01 -12.21 17.97
C MET A 276 -11.73 -11.11 18.76
N LEU A 277 -12.26 -10.10 18.05
CA LEU A 277 -12.94 -8.96 18.67
C LEU A 277 -14.32 -9.32 19.23
N ARG A 278 -15.04 -10.28 18.65
CA ARG A 278 -16.28 -10.81 19.23
C ARG A 278 -16.03 -11.58 20.51
N ALA A 279 -14.96 -12.37 20.55
CA ALA A 279 -14.59 -13.14 21.73
C ALA A 279 -14.03 -12.26 22.86
N LEU A 280 -13.21 -11.27 22.51
CA LEU A 280 -12.57 -10.36 23.45
C LEU A 280 -12.53 -8.94 22.84
N PRO A 281 -13.55 -8.11 23.08
CA PRO A 281 -13.68 -6.79 22.44
C PRO A 281 -12.50 -5.85 22.66
N ASP A 282 -11.76 -5.95 23.76
CA ASP A 282 -10.62 -5.09 24.09
C ASP A 282 -9.25 -5.65 23.66
N CYS A 283 -9.19 -6.81 22.99
CA CYS A 283 -7.92 -7.50 22.70
C CYS A 283 -6.95 -6.71 21.82
N LEU A 284 -7.43 -5.75 21.03
CA LEU A 284 -6.62 -4.89 20.15
C LEU A 284 -6.44 -3.46 20.68
N LEU A 285 -6.79 -3.19 21.93
CA LEU A 285 -6.44 -1.94 22.61
C LEU A 285 -4.98 -1.97 23.10
N CYS A 286 -4.29 -0.83 23.18
CA CYS A 286 -2.89 -0.78 23.60
C CYS A 286 -2.73 -0.99 25.12
N ASP A 287 -1.60 -1.53 25.56
CA ASP A 287 -1.34 -1.81 26.98
C ASP A 287 -0.80 -0.62 27.78
N ASP A 288 -0.62 0.53 27.14
CA ASP A 288 -0.16 1.73 27.81
C ASP A 288 -1.20 2.21 28.84
N PRO A 289 -0.88 2.20 30.15
CA PRO A 289 -1.79 2.64 31.20
C PRO A 289 -2.06 4.15 31.14
N ALA A 290 -1.20 4.93 30.49
CA ALA A 290 -1.38 6.36 30.28
C ALA A 290 -2.31 6.68 29.08
N CYS A 291 -2.62 5.69 28.24
CA CYS A 291 -3.49 5.89 27.09
C CYS A 291 -4.95 6.05 27.52
N ARG A 292 -5.39 7.29 27.70
CA ARG A 292 -6.77 7.63 28.08
C ARG A 292 -7.82 7.00 27.17
N PHE A 293 -7.60 7.02 25.85
CA PHE A 293 -8.52 6.40 24.89
C PHE A 293 -8.73 4.90 25.19
N CYS A 294 -7.63 4.15 25.37
CA CYS A 294 -7.73 2.71 25.61
C CYS A 294 -8.26 2.39 27.02
N ALA A 295 -7.92 3.20 28.02
CA ALA A 295 -8.49 3.07 29.36
C ALA A 295 -10.02 3.26 29.35
N ASP A 296 -10.51 4.28 28.66
CA ASP A 296 -11.95 4.55 28.51
C ASP A 296 -12.65 3.44 27.71
N SER A 297 -12.02 3.00 26.63
CA SER A 297 -12.50 1.93 25.76
C SER A 297 -12.65 0.60 26.50
N ARG A 298 -11.67 0.23 27.35
CA ARG A 298 -11.77 -0.96 28.22
C ARG A 298 -12.96 -0.86 29.18
N ARG A 299 -13.22 0.31 29.75
CA ARG A 299 -14.39 0.51 30.62
C ARG A 299 -15.71 0.30 29.87
N ARG A 300 -15.80 0.75 28.61
CA ARG A 300 -16.97 0.50 27.75
C ARG A 300 -17.16 -0.98 27.44
N CYS A 301 -16.08 -1.69 27.11
CA CYS A 301 -16.12 -3.14 26.90
C CYS A 301 -16.59 -3.89 28.15
N ALA A 302 -16.12 -3.49 29.33
CA ALA A 302 -16.52 -4.11 30.60
C ALA A 302 -17.98 -3.81 30.97
N SER A 303 -18.51 -2.62 30.64
CA SER A 303 -19.90 -2.28 30.91
C SER A 303 -20.92 -2.97 30.00
N GLU A 304 -20.49 -3.47 28.84
CA GLU A 304 -21.32 -4.19 27.88
C GLU A 304 -21.17 -5.73 27.99
N ALA A 305 -20.76 -6.25 29.16
CA ALA A 305 -20.44 -7.66 29.38
C ALA A 305 -21.46 -8.67 28.79
N PRO A 306 -20.99 -9.85 28.36
CA PRO A 306 -21.60 -10.68 27.32
C PRO A 306 -22.95 -11.27 27.73
N LEU A 307 -23.80 -11.59 26.75
CA LEU A 307 -24.94 -12.50 26.96
C LEU A 307 -24.47 -13.76 27.73
N PRO A 308 -25.18 -14.20 28.78
CA PRO A 308 -24.78 -15.37 29.55
C PRO A 308 -24.58 -16.57 28.62
N ARG A 309 -23.43 -17.24 28.75
CA ARG A 309 -23.17 -18.49 28.04
C ARG A 309 -24.29 -19.46 28.40
N ARG A 310 -25.03 -19.97 27.40
CA ARG A 310 -26.04 -20.99 27.63
C ARG A 310 -25.38 -22.26 28.20
N GLY A 311 -25.67 -22.54 29.47
CA GLY A 311 -25.93 -23.86 30.03
C GLY A 311 -24.76 -24.83 30.18
N GLY A 312 -24.41 -25.11 31.43
CA GLY A 312 -23.49 -26.13 31.93
C GLY A 312 -22.92 -25.55 33.22
N ASP A 313 -23.45 -25.84 34.41
CA ASP A 313 -23.68 -27.15 35.04
C ASP A 313 -24.96 -27.04 35.91
N ALA A 314 -25.98 -27.92 35.92
CA ALA A 314 -25.99 -29.33 36.31
C ALA A 314 -25.14 -29.55 37.57
N ASP A 315 -25.70 -29.29 38.77
CA ASP A 315 -25.24 -29.57 40.15
C ASP A 315 -23.69 -29.55 40.39
N TRP A 316 -23.15 -29.26 41.55
CA TRP A 316 -22.61 -30.14 42.60
C TRP A 316 -22.06 -29.15 43.64
#